data_AF-A0A485MSZ7-F1
#
_entry.id   AF-A0A485MSZ7-F1
#
_cell.length_a   1.000
_cell.length_b   1.000
_cell.length_c   1.000
_cell.angle_alpha   90.00
_cell.angle_beta   90.00
_cell.angle_gamma   90.00
#
_symmetry.space_group_name_H-M   'P 1'
#
loop_
_entity.id
_entity.type
_entity.pdbx_description
1 polymer ?
#
loop_
_entity_poly.entity_id
_entity_poly.type
_entity_poly.pdbx_seq_one_letter_code
_entity_poly.pdbx_strand_id
1 'polypeptide(L)'
;MRLTSAGMFLLLFSALQATDVQEKEVRALVGSDVELSCVFPERHSFDLNDLYVYWQTSVVGTPKTVVTYYLSGNSSAGHEDNRYRDRARLSLESMKRGDFSLHLHNITPQDEQRFNCLVFRKSLELEKILDVVVTLHVAANYSMPVVRAPSGPSENEELTFTCTSVNGYPRPNVYWINRTDNSLLNETLQNNTVSLNAHGLYDVVSVLTIRRTPSVNVGCCIENVLLHQNLTTISTQAETVTGTEYGITESQADAPKKQGAVLSALIVLGVVVAVAVATGWVCRSRCPPQDPRRSWAARPEQTFSSTVSDENSPPGAWTGFL
;
A
#
# COMPACT_ATOMS: atom_id res chain seq x y z
N MET A 1 -23.08 17.14 -64.50
CA MET A 1 -22.13 17.63 -63.47
C MET A 1 -22.94 18.07 -62.25
N ARG A 2 -22.70 17.49 -61.08
CA ARG A 2 -23.22 17.96 -59.79
C ARG A 2 -22.07 17.84 -58.78
N LEU A 3 -21.61 18.96 -58.24
CA LEU A 3 -20.69 18.96 -57.11
C LEU A 3 -21.50 18.73 -55.84
N THR A 4 -21.36 17.57 -55.22
CA THR A 4 -21.86 17.32 -53.87
C THR A 4 -20.74 17.66 -52.87
N SER A 5 -20.90 18.78 -52.17
CA SER A 5 -19.96 19.23 -51.14
C SER A 5 -19.90 18.23 -49.99
N ALA A 6 -18.78 17.50 -49.89
CA ALA A 6 -18.44 16.63 -48.76
C ALA A 6 -17.28 17.22 -47.94
N GLY A 7 -17.15 18.55 -47.92
CA GLY A 7 -16.00 19.27 -47.36
C GLY A 7 -16.27 20.13 -46.12
N MET A 8 -17.44 19.99 -45.47
CA MET A 8 -17.88 20.96 -44.45
C MET A 8 -18.77 20.34 -43.35
N PHE A 9 -18.28 19.30 -42.63
CA PHE A 9 -18.99 18.81 -41.43
C PHE A 9 -18.12 18.12 -40.34
N LEU A 10 -16.80 18.39 -40.26
CA LEU A 10 -15.93 17.82 -39.21
C LEU A 10 -14.89 18.83 -38.66
N LEU A 11 -15.35 20.03 -38.25
CA LEU A 11 -14.53 21.03 -37.53
C LEU A 11 -15.13 21.44 -36.17
N LEU A 12 -15.78 20.49 -35.49
CA LEU A 12 -16.25 20.64 -34.10
C LEU A 12 -15.95 19.39 -33.25
N PHE A 13 -14.72 18.89 -33.32
CA PHE A 13 -14.10 18.25 -32.15
C PHE A 13 -13.19 19.27 -31.49
N SER A 14 -13.81 20.24 -30.81
CA SER A 14 -13.13 21.07 -29.82
C SER A 14 -12.47 20.15 -28.82
N ALA A 15 -11.15 20.22 -28.70
CA ALA A 15 -10.38 19.34 -27.84
C ALA A 15 -10.81 19.52 -26.38
N LEU A 16 -11.58 18.57 -25.85
CA LEU A 16 -11.42 18.22 -24.45
C LEU A 16 -10.03 17.60 -24.33
N GLN A 17 -9.03 18.44 -24.10
CA GLN A 17 -7.84 18.00 -23.39
C GLN A 17 -8.30 17.63 -21.98
N ALA A 18 -8.70 16.37 -21.81
CA ALA A 18 -8.78 15.77 -20.50
C ALA A 18 -7.36 15.81 -19.93
N THR A 19 -7.11 16.71 -19.00
CA THR A 19 -5.89 16.63 -18.18
C THR A 19 -5.95 15.30 -17.46
N ASP A 20 -4.99 14.42 -17.74
CA ASP A 20 -4.92 13.08 -17.14
C ASP A 20 -4.58 13.21 -15.65
N VAL A 21 -5.63 13.33 -14.83
CA VAL A 21 -5.49 13.36 -13.37
C VAL A 21 -5.34 11.92 -12.91
N GLN A 22 -4.14 11.56 -12.48
CA GLN A 22 -3.88 10.20 -12.01
C GLN A 22 -4.46 10.03 -10.61
N GLU A 23 -5.36 9.06 -10.44
CA GLU A 23 -5.87 8.68 -9.12
C GLU A 23 -5.11 7.46 -8.57
N LYS A 24 -4.67 7.55 -7.31
CA LYS A 24 -4.01 6.48 -6.57
C LYS A 24 -4.69 6.27 -5.22
N GLU A 25 -4.64 5.05 -4.70
CA GLU A 25 -5.04 4.72 -3.32
C GLU A 25 -3.83 4.25 -2.52
N VAL A 26 -3.74 4.69 -1.27
CA VAL A 26 -2.69 4.27 -0.32
C VAL A 26 -3.36 3.91 1.01
N ARG A 27 -2.91 2.83 1.65
CA ARG A 27 -3.35 2.45 3.00
C ARG A 27 -2.19 2.66 3.98
N ALA A 28 -2.45 3.33 5.11
CA ALA A 28 -1.48 3.56 6.18
C ALA A 28 -2.03 3.15 7.54
N LEU A 29 -1.13 2.81 8.47
CA LEU A 29 -1.49 2.52 9.85
C LEU A 29 -1.39 3.79 10.70
N VAL A 30 -2.29 3.95 11.67
CA VAL A 30 -2.17 5.02 12.68
C VAL A 30 -0.84 4.89 13.42
N GLY A 31 -0.12 6.01 13.54
CA GLY A 31 1.22 6.08 14.11
C GLY A 31 2.36 5.66 13.18
N SER A 32 2.08 5.14 11.97
CA SER A 32 3.13 4.86 10.98
C SER A 32 3.47 6.09 10.15
N ASP A 33 4.54 5.99 9.37
CA ASP A 33 4.86 6.94 8.30
C ASP A 33 4.35 6.37 6.95
N VAL A 34 4.10 7.24 5.98
CA VAL A 34 3.65 6.85 4.63
C VAL A 34 4.25 7.75 3.55
N GLU A 35 4.45 7.19 2.36
CA GLU A 35 4.79 7.93 1.15
C GLU A 35 3.57 8.01 0.22
N LEU A 36 3.19 9.22 -0.19
CA LEU A 36 2.15 9.44 -1.21
C LEU A 36 2.85 9.69 -2.55
N SER A 37 2.83 8.67 -3.42
CA SER A 37 3.61 8.64 -4.66
C SER A 37 3.16 9.70 -5.67
N CYS A 38 4.05 10.64 -6.02
CA CYS A 38 3.88 11.60 -7.11
C CYS A 38 5.17 11.66 -7.93
N VAL A 39 5.22 10.88 -9.00
CA VAL A 39 6.45 10.65 -9.80
C VAL A 39 6.15 10.96 -11.26
N PHE A 40 7.01 11.77 -11.89
CA PHE A 40 6.93 12.06 -13.31
C PHE A 40 7.26 10.78 -14.11
N PRO A 41 6.45 10.40 -15.12
CA PRO A 41 6.55 9.09 -15.76
C PRO A 41 7.83 8.92 -16.60
N GLU A 42 8.39 10.01 -17.11
CA GLU A 42 9.60 9.98 -17.93
C GLU A 42 10.86 10.19 -17.08
N ARG A 43 11.98 9.57 -17.48
CA ARG A 43 13.28 9.80 -16.85
C ARG A 43 13.82 11.18 -17.25
N HIS A 44 13.53 12.17 -16.43
CA HIS A 44 13.95 13.56 -16.63
C HIS A 44 14.75 14.07 -15.43
N SER A 45 15.75 14.92 -15.68
CA SER A 45 16.45 15.67 -14.63
C SER A 45 15.79 17.04 -14.49
N PHE A 46 15.47 17.46 -13.27
CA PHE A 46 14.83 18.76 -13.02
C PHE A 46 15.78 19.71 -12.28
N ASP A 47 15.80 20.97 -12.72
CA ASP A 47 16.39 22.06 -11.94
C ASP A 47 15.39 22.49 -10.86
N LEU A 48 15.84 22.55 -9.62
CA LEU A 48 15.04 23.03 -8.50
C LEU A 48 14.66 24.51 -8.64
N ASN A 49 15.43 25.31 -9.38
CA ASN A 49 15.10 26.72 -9.68
C ASN A 49 14.06 26.89 -10.81
N ASP A 50 13.62 25.79 -11.42
CA ASP A 50 12.59 25.76 -12.45
C ASP A 50 11.24 25.19 -11.94
N LEU A 51 11.21 24.69 -10.70
CA LEU A 51 10.07 23.95 -10.15
C LEU A 51 9.23 24.78 -9.18
N TYR A 52 7.91 24.56 -9.25
CA TYR A 52 6.96 24.84 -8.18
C TYR A 52 6.19 23.55 -7.89
N VAL A 53 6.24 23.08 -6.65
CA VAL A 53 5.60 21.83 -6.19
C VAL A 53 4.63 22.18 -5.07
N TYR A 54 3.39 21.70 -5.16
CA TYR A 54 2.38 21.86 -4.12
C TYR A 54 1.74 20.53 -3.79
N TRP A 55 1.71 20.20 -2.51
CA TRP A 55 0.79 19.21 -1.97
C TRP A 55 -0.32 19.92 -1.21
N GLN A 56 -1.57 19.60 -1.53
CA GLN A 56 -2.74 20.19 -0.88
C GLN A 56 -3.82 19.14 -0.61
N THR A 57 -4.71 19.42 0.34
CA THR A 57 -5.90 18.59 0.55
C THR A 57 -6.85 18.72 -0.65
N SER A 58 -7.52 17.64 -1.03
CA SER A 58 -8.38 17.60 -2.23
C SER A 58 -9.74 16.96 -1.99
N VAL A 59 -10.35 17.30 -0.85
CA VAL A 59 -11.76 16.98 -0.58
C VAL A 59 -12.66 17.98 -1.33
N VAL A 60 -13.79 17.50 -1.84
CA VAL A 60 -14.79 18.30 -2.56
C VAL A 60 -15.67 19.03 -1.54
N GLY A 61 -15.95 20.32 -1.79
CA GLY A 61 -16.79 21.14 -0.90
C GLY A 61 -16.07 21.70 0.34
N THR A 62 -14.77 21.45 0.52
CA THR A 62 -13.95 22.05 1.59
C THR A 62 -12.88 22.99 1.02
N PRO A 63 -12.41 23.98 1.79
CA PRO A 63 -11.21 24.75 1.44
C PRO A 63 -10.00 23.82 1.22
N LYS A 64 -9.20 24.10 0.19
CA LYS A 64 -7.91 23.43 -0.01
C LYS A 64 -6.94 23.95 1.06
N THR A 65 -6.28 23.04 1.77
CA THR A 65 -5.23 23.37 2.76
C THR A 65 -3.89 22.93 2.20
N VAL A 66 -2.86 23.80 2.23
CA VAL A 66 -1.54 23.45 1.70
C VAL A 66 -0.81 22.57 2.72
N VAL A 67 -0.54 21.33 2.34
CA VAL A 67 0.11 20.31 3.19
C VAL A 67 1.60 20.60 3.29
N THR A 68 2.24 20.84 2.16
CA THR A 68 3.61 21.36 2.03
C THR A 68 3.81 21.85 0.60
N TYR A 69 4.81 22.69 0.37
CA TYR A 69 5.13 23.21 -0.95
C TYR A 69 6.64 23.40 -1.11
N TYR A 70 7.10 23.50 -2.35
CA TYR A 70 8.44 23.94 -2.70
C TYR A 70 8.34 24.98 -3.82
N LEU A 71 9.01 26.13 -3.64
CA LEU A 71 9.05 27.21 -4.64
C LEU A 71 10.49 27.40 -5.10
N SER A 72 10.68 27.57 -6.41
CA SER A 72 11.94 27.96 -7.04
C SER A 72 12.67 29.06 -6.26
N GLY A 73 13.93 28.82 -5.90
CA GLY A 73 14.78 29.77 -5.18
C GLY A 73 14.66 29.71 -3.65
N ASN A 74 13.77 28.89 -3.09
CA ASN A 74 13.75 28.60 -1.66
C ASN A 74 14.75 27.48 -1.32
N SER A 75 15.43 27.60 -0.18
CA SER A 75 16.44 26.60 0.26
C SER A 75 15.83 25.34 0.88
N SER A 76 14.53 25.37 1.21
CA SER A 76 13.78 24.23 1.76
C SER A 76 12.36 24.17 1.20
N ALA A 77 11.70 23.02 1.40
CA ALA A 77 10.24 22.98 1.36
C ALA A 77 9.67 23.86 2.48
N GLY A 78 8.50 24.45 2.23
CA GLY A 78 7.74 25.27 3.18
C GLY A 78 6.47 24.58 3.64
N HIS A 79 5.90 25.14 4.71
CA HIS A 79 4.66 24.71 5.35
C HIS A 79 3.80 25.92 5.66
N GLU A 80 2.48 25.76 5.59
CA GLU A 80 1.57 26.67 6.31
C GLU A 80 1.50 26.25 7.78
N ASP A 81 1.06 27.16 8.67
CA ASP A 81 0.88 26.84 10.09
C ASP A 81 -0.38 25.99 10.30
N ASN A 82 -0.23 24.68 10.10
CA ASN A 82 -1.30 23.71 10.15
C ASN A 82 -0.80 22.34 10.65
N ARG A 83 -1.71 21.36 10.74
CA ARG A 83 -1.46 20.02 11.31
C ARG A 83 -0.44 19.14 10.54
N TYR A 84 0.04 19.57 9.38
CA TYR A 84 1.05 18.86 8.59
C TYR A 84 2.47 19.42 8.78
N ARG A 85 2.60 20.58 9.44
CA ARG A 85 3.89 21.16 9.83
C ARG A 85 4.77 20.13 10.53
N ASP A 86 6.05 20.12 10.19
CA ASP A 86 7.11 19.18 10.64
C ASP A 86 6.92 17.69 10.28
N ARG A 87 5.68 17.27 9.97
CA ARG A 87 5.26 15.91 9.59
C ARG A 87 5.28 15.65 8.07
N ALA A 88 4.96 16.65 7.25
CA ALA A 88 4.99 16.57 5.79
C ALA A 88 6.37 16.96 5.24
N ARG A 89 6.97 16.14 4.38
CA ARG A 89 8.33 16.36 3.85
C ARG A 89 8.45 15.98 2.38
N LEU A 90 9.26 16.77 1.66
CA LEU A 90 9.68 16.53 0.28
C LEU A 90 11.20 16.32 0.24
N SER A 91 11.67 15.43 -0.62
CA SER A 91 13.09 15.14 -0.82
C SER A 91 13.65 15.93 -2.01
N LEU A 92 14.45 16.97 -1.75
CA LEU A 92 15.02 17.81 -2.82
C LEU A 92 15.85 16.98 -3.83
N GLU A 93 16.56 15.95 -3.36
CA GLU A 93 17.30 15.04 -4.24
C GLU A 93 16.39 14.12 -5.06
N SER A 94 15.23 13.74 -4.55
CA SER A 94 14.21 13.00 -5.32
C SER A 94 13.57 13.88 -6.39
N MET A 95 13.26 15.15 -6.07
CA MET A 95 12.63 16.08 -7.02
C MET A 95 13.54 16.34 -8.23
N LYS A 96 14.86 16.44 -8.04
CA LYS A 96 15.83 16.50 -9.15
C LYS A 96 15.74 15.32 -10.13
N ARG A 97 15.21 14.17 -9.69
CA ARG A 97 15.02 12.95 -10.49
C ARG A 97 13.56 12.74 -10.94
N GLY A 98 12.68 13.72 -10.73
CA GLY A 98 11.26 13.65 -11.09
C GLY A 98 10.36 12.99 -10.06
N ASP A 99 10.85 12.74 -8.85
CA ASP A 99 10.07 12.18 -7.75
C ASP A 99 9.71 13.28 -6.73
N PHE A 100 8.43 13.67 -6.74
CA PHE A 100 7.81 14.73 -5.95
C PHE A 100 6.93 14.16 -4.82
N SER A 101 7.14 12.89 -4.46
CA SER A 101 6.33 12.17 -3.48
C SER A 101 6.39 12.82 -2.09
N LEU A 102 5.25 12.83 -1.41
CA LEU A 102 5.13 13.36 -0.05
C LEU A 102 5.40 12.26 0.97
N HIS A 103 6.40 12.45 1.83
CA HIS A 103 6.53 11.66 3.05
C HIS A 103 5.71 12.34 4.16
N LEU A 104 4.72 11.64 4.70
CA LEU A 104 3.88 12.11 5.81
C LEU A 104 4.09 11.23 7.03
N HIS A 105 4.59 11.84 8.10
CA HIS A 105 5.00 11.14 9.33
C HIS A 105 3.90 11.09 10.40
N ASN A 106 3.90 10.03 11.21
CA ASN A 106 3.00 9.80 12.35
C ASN A 106 1.52 9.99 11.97
N ILE A 107 0.98 9.11 11.13
CA ILE A 107 -0.38 9.18 10.59
C ILE A 107 -1.46 9.13 11.68
N THR A 108 -2.48 9.97 11.54
CA THR A 108 -3.64 10.03 12.44
C THR A 108 -4.94 9.77 11.67
N PRO A 109 -6.05 9.37 12.33
CA PRO A 109 -7.34 9.18 11.66
C PRO A 109 -7.83 10.40 10.87
N GLN A 110 -7.46 11.61 11.29
CA GLN A 110 -7.80 12.85 10.59
C GLN A 110 -7.06 13.00 9.26
N ASP A 111 -6.01 12.23 8.99
CA ASP A 111 -5.31 12.20 7.69
C ASP A 111 -6.04 11.36 6.62
N GLU A 112 -7.14 10.66 6.94
CA GLU A 112 -7.98 9.99 5.93
C GLU A 112 -8.71 11.02 5.06
N GLN A 113 -8.20 11.23 3.84
CA GLN A 113 -8.73 12.16 2.85
C GLN A 113 -8.03 11.96 1.49
N ARG A 114 -8.50 12.69 0.48
CA ARG A 114 -7.77 12.88 -0.78
C ARG A 114 -6.73 14.00 -0.62
N PHE A 115 -5.53 13.76 -1.09
CA PHE A 115 -4.44 14.71 -1.29
C PHE A 115 -4.27 14.95 -2.80
N ASN A 116 -3.77 16.12 -3.21
CA ASN A 116 -3.36 16.36 -4.59
C ASN A 116 -1.95 16.93 -4.66
N CYS A 117 -1.14 16.33 -5.55
CA CYS A 117 0.19 16.78 -5.94
C CYS A 117 0.10 17.57 -7.25
N LEU A 118 0.58 18.81 -7.24
CA LEU A 118 0.65 19.68 -8.41
C LEU A 118 2.10 20.10 -8.64
N VAL A 119 2.61 19.91 -9.85
CA VAL A 119 3.96 20.35 -10.24
C VAL A 119 3.88 21.25 -11.46
N PHE A 120 4.50 22.42 -11.38
CA PHE A 120 4.55 23.42 -12.45
C PHE A 120 6.00 23.75 -12.81
N ARG A 121 6.26 24.07 -14.09
CA ARG A 121 7.58 24.48 -14.58
C ARG A 121 7.63 25.94 -14.98
N LYS A 122 8.61 26.68 -14.44
CA LYS A 122 8.80 28.11 -14.67
C LYS A 122 9.18 28.43 -16.12
N SER A 123 10.05 27.61 -16.72
CA SER A 123 10.51 27.76 -18.11
C SER A 123 9.43 27.49 -19.15
N LEU A 124 8.31 26.88 -18.74
CA LEU A 124 7.16 26.55 -19.59
C LEU A 124 5.96 27.44 -19.22
N GLU A 125 6.19 28.72 -18.93
CA GLU A 125 5.13 29.70 -18.60
C GLU A 125 4.22 29.29 -17.41
N LEU A 126 4.78 28.55 -16.44
CA LEU A 126 4.05 27.93 -15.31
C LEU A 126 3.07 26.82 -15.75
N GLU A 127 3.35 26.11 -16.85
CA GLU A 127 2.64 24.90 -17.24
C GLU A 127 2.66 23.85 -16.13
N LYS A 128 1.49 23.24 -15.87
CA LYS A 128 1.29 22.13 -14.95
C LYS A 128 1.72 20.83 -15.61
N ILE A 129 2.88 20.32 -15.24
CA ILE A 129 3.46 19.08 -15.79
C ILE A 129 3.01 17.82 -15.05
N LEU A 130 2.39 17.94 -13.86
CA LEU A 130 1.93 16.79 -13.08
C LEU A 130 0.72 17.18 -12.20
N ASP A 131 -0.30 16.33 -12.18
CA ASP A 131 -1.52 16.43 -11.35
C ASP A 131 -1.90 15.02 -10.89
N VAL A 132 -1.63 14.70 -9.62
CA VAL A 132 -1.79 13.34 -9.06
C VAL A 132 -2.57 13.40 -7.76
N VAL A 133 -3.78 12.84 -7.79
CA VAL A 133 -4.64 12.74 -6.62
C VAL A 133 -4.41 11.40 -5.92
N VAL A 134 -4.10 11.46 -4.62
CA VAL A 134 -3.87 10.27 -3.79
C VAL A 134 -4.93 10.22 -2.68
N THR A 135 -5.78 9.20 -2.70
CA THR A 135 -6.70 8.88 -1.60
C THR A 135 -5.91 8.12 -0.53
N LEU A 136 -5.74 8.72 0.65
CA LEU A 136 -5.14 8.05 1.80
C LEU A 136 -6.25 7.45 2.67
N HIS A 137 -6.23 6.13 2.80
CA HIS A 137 -7.05 5.39 3.76
C HIS A 137 -6.24 5.08 5.01
N VAL A 138 -6.80 5.36 6.17
CA VAL A 138 -6.13 5.16 7.46
C VAL A 138 -6.76 3.98 8.19
N ALA A 139 -5.95 3.18 8.87
CA ALA A 139 -6.41 2.03 9.64
C ALA A 139 -5.67 1.88 10.97
N ALA A 140 -6.31 1.26 11.95
CA ALA A 140 -5.70 0.80 13.19
C ALA A 140 -6.21 -0.60 13.52
N ASN A 141 -5.31 -1.48 13.96
CA ASN A 141 -5.67 -2.81 14.46
C ASN A 141 -6.50 -2.66 15.73
N TYR A 142 -7.60 -3.40 15.81
CA TYR A 142 -8.34 -3.56 17.06
C TYR A 142 -7.51 -4.37 18.06
N SER A 143 -7.67 -4.10 19.35
CA SER A 143 -7.17 -5.02 20.38
C SER A 143 -7.92 -6.36 20.30
N MET A 144 -7.24 -7.48 20.63
CA MET A 144 -7.89 -8.79 20.72
C MET A 144 -9.14 -8.69 21.62
N PRO A 145 -10.33 -9.15 21.17
CA PRO A 145 -11.57 -8.97 21.93
C PRO A 145 -11.51 -9.69 23.28
N VAL A 146 -12.03 -9.06 24.32
CA VAL A 146 -12.14 -9.66 25.66
C VAL A 146 -13.59 -10.03 25.90
N VAL A 147 -13.90 -11.33 25.93
CA VAL A 147 -15.24 -11.86 26.21
C VAL A 147 -15.36 -12.18 27.71
N ARG A 148 -16.26 -11.48 28.39
CA ARG A 148 -16.65 -11.75 29.78
C ARG A 148 -17.92 -12.60 29.79
N ALA A 149 -17.84 -13.77 30.43
CA ALA A 149 -19.00 -14.60 30.74
C ALA A 149 -19.77 -14.02 31.96
N PRO A 150 -21.06 -14.34 32.12
CA PRO A 150 -21.83 -13.90 33.28
C PRO A 150 -21.27 -14.51 34.58
N SER A 151 -21.14 -13.70 35.63
CA SER A 151 -20.55 -14.08 36.91
C SER A 151 -21.59 -14.07 38.05
N GLY A 152 -21.93 -15.24 38.57
CA GLY A 152 -22.83 -15.41 39.73
C GLY A 152 -23.71 -16.66 39.63
N PRO A 153 -24.33 -17.12 40.73
CA PRO A 153 -25.34 -18.17 40.69
C PRO A 153 -26.53 -17.69 39.85
N SER A 154 -26.82 -18.42 38.77
CA SER A 154 -27.63 -17.91 37.67
C SER A 154 -29.11 -18.30 37.81
N GLU A 155 -29.87 -17.59 38.64
CA GLU A 155 -31.32 -17.79 38.76
C GLU A 155 -32.10 -17.36 37.50
N ASN A 156 -31.60 -16.38 36.75
CA ASN A 156 -32.20 -15.97 35.47
C ASN A 156 -32.05 -17.05 34.39
N GLU A 157 -33.09 -17.30 33.59
CA GLU A 157 -33.05 -18.22 32.42
C GLU A 157 -32.10 -17.75 31.29
N GLU A 158 -31.72 -16.47 31.30
CA GLU A 158 -30.85 -15.85 30.30
C GLU A 158 -29.39 -15.74 30.76
N LEU A 159 -28.49 -15.76 29.79
CA LEU A 159 -27.05 -15.58 29.94
C LEU A 159 -26.62 -14.36 29.12
N THR A 160 -25.94 -13.43 29.77
CA THR A 160 -25.44 -12.19 29.15
C THR A 160 -23.92 -12.24 29.06
N PHE A 161 -23.39 -12.17 27.84
CA PHE A 161 -21.96 -12.09 27.56
C PHE A 161 -21.59 -10.67 27.11
N THR A 162 -20.45 -10.17 27.56
CA THR A 162 -19.95 -8.85 27.16
C THR A 162 -18.61 -8.98 26.46
N CYS A 163 -18.55 -8.56 25.21
CA CYS A 163 -17.34 -8.46 24.41
C CYS A 163 -16.85 -7.01 24.36
N THR A 164 -15.57 -6.78 24.64
CA THR A 164 -14.93 -5.45 24.54
C THR A 164 -13.66 -5.49 23.70
N SER A 165 -13.50 -4.55 22.78
CA SER A 165 -12.29 -4.34 21.97
C SER A 165 -12.08 -2.83 21.76
N VAL A 166 -10.83 -2.36 21.72
CA VAL A 166 -10.49 -0.92 21.76
C VAL A 166 -9.44 -0.54 20.72
N ASN A 167 -9.35 0.78 20.45
CA ASN A 167 -8.32 1.46 19.67
C ASN A 167 -8.18 1.04 18.19
N GLY A 168 -9.25 0.55 17.56
CA GLY A 168 -9.24 0.23 16.13
C GLY A 168 -9.82 1.33 15.22
N TYR A 169 -9.53 1.26 13.93
CA TYR A 169 -10.04 2.21 12.92
C TYR A 169 -9.98 1.58 11.52
N PRO A 170 -10.93 1.84 10.59
CA PRO A 170 -12.18 2.60 10.75
C PRO A 170 -13.22 1.82 11.57
N ARG A 171 -14.47 2.29 11.62
CA ARG A 171 -15.58 1.65 12.35
C ARG A 171 -15.68 0.15 11.97
N PRO A 172 -15.81 -0.78 12.93
CA PRO A 172 -15.74 -2.20 12.65
C PRO A 172 -17.12 -2.81 12.38
N ASN A 173 -17.12 -4.02 11.84
CA ASN A 173 -18.27 -4.92 11.98
C ASN A 173 -18.08 -5.81 13.23
N VAL A 174 -19.18 -6.20 13.85
CA VAL A 174 -19.21 -6.93 15.12
C VAL A 174 -20.22 -8.07 15.00
N TYR A 175 -19.75 -9.29 15.27
CA TYR A 175 -20.54 -10.50 15.14
C TYR A 175 -20.33 -11.43 16.32
N TRP A 176 -21.37 -12.16 16.71
CA TRP A 176 -21.24 -13.32 17.58
C TRP A 176 -21.41 -14.61 16.78
N ILE A 177 -20.62 -15.62 17.12
CA ILE A 177 -20.64 -16.94 16.50
C ILE A 177 -20.91 -18.03 17.55
N ASN A 178 -21.76 -19.00 17.21
CA ASN A 178 -21.86 -20.25 17.94
C ASN A 178 -20.64 -21.10 17.59
N ARG A 179 -19.78 -21.43 18.56
CA ARG A 179 -18.56 -22.22 18.29
C ARG A 179 -18.83 -23.73 18.19
N THR A 180 -20.06 -24.17 18.43
CA THR A 180 -20.49 -25.56 18.26
C THR A 180 -20.62 -25.94 16.78
N ASP A 181 -21.13 -25.01 15.95
CA ASP A 181 -21.41 -25.22 14.52
C ASP A 181 -20.78 -24.16 13.60
N ASN A 182 -20.10 -23.15 14.17
CA ASN A 182 -19.56 -21.95 13.50
C ASN A 182 -20.61 -21.08 12.78
N SER A 183 -21.88 -21.18 13.16
CA SER A 183 -22.93 -20.28 12.67
C SER A 183 -22.85 -18.88 13.28
N LEU A 184 -23.31 -17.88 12.54
CA LEU A 184 -23.55 -16.53 13.05
C LEU A 184 -24.81 -16.53 13.93
N LEU A 185 -24.73 -15.92 15.11
CA LEU A 185 -25.88 -15.68 15.95
C LEU A 185 -26.71 -14.51 15.41
N ASN A 186 -28.02 -14.55 15.65
CA ASN A 186 -28.96 -13.56 15.15
C ASN A 186 -28.66 -12.16 15.70
N GLU A 187 -28.62 -11.15 14.81
CA GLU A 187 -28.30 -9.77 15.15
C GLU A 187 -29.27 -9.15 16.17
N THR A 188 -30.49 -9.67 16.30
CA THR A 188 -31.46 -9.20 17.31
C THR A 188 -31.10 -9.60 18.75
N LEU A 189 -30.14 -10.52 18.94
CA LEU A 189 -29.69 -11.00 20.26
C LEU A 189 -28.50 -10.18 20.82
N GLN A 190 -27.92 -9.33 19.98
CA GLN A 190 -26.76 -8.49 20.31
C GLN A 190 -27.14 -7.01 20.41
N ASN A 191 -26.55 -6.33 21.40
CA ASN A 191 -26.60 -4.88 21.53
C ASN A 191 -25.18 -4.33 21.36
N ASN A 192 -24.93 -3.66 20.22
CA ASN A 192 -23.60 -3.26 19.77
C ASN A 192 -23.42 -1.74 19.91
N THR A 193 -22.63 -1.32 20.89
CA THR A 193 -22.19 0.07 21.07
C THR A 193 -20.80 0.24 20.48
N VAL A 194 -20.66 1.20 19.56
CA VAL A 194 -19.36 1.60 18.99
C VAL A 194 -19.18 3.09 19.21
N SER A 195 -18.14 3.46 19.96
CA SER A 195 -17.87 4.83 20.41
C SER A 195 -16.52 5.33 19.90
N LEU A 196 -16.43 6.61 19.56
CA LEU A 196 -15.15 7.26 19.23
C LEU A 196 -14.48 7.75 20.53
N ASN A 197 -13.21 7.42 20.73
CA ASN A 197 -12.44 7.82 21.90
C ASN A 197 -11.62 9.10 21.65
N ALA A 198 -10.93 9.59 22.69
CA ALA A 198 -10.20 10.86 22.66
C ALA A 198 -9.07 10.92 21.60
N HIS A 199 -8.59 9.78 21.11
CA HIS A 199 -7.57 9.70 20.05
C HIS A 199 -8.16 9.67 18.63
N GLY A 200 -9.49 9.69 18.49
CA GLY A 200 -10.18 9.51 17.21
C GLY A 200 -10.22 8.05 16.74
N LEU A 201 -10.02 7.10 17.64
CA LEU A 201 -10.13 5.66 17.38
C LEU A 201 -11.47 5.12 17.91
N TYR A 202 -11.90 3.98 17.39
CA TYR A 202 -13.14 3.33 17.79
C TYR A 202 -12.92 2.27 18.86
N ASP A 203 -13.76 2.33 19.88
CA ASP A 203 -13.92 1.32 20.92
C ASP A 203 -15.29 0.64 20.77
N VAL A 204 -15.33 -0.65 21.05
CA VAL A 204 -16.50 -1.52 20.87
C VAL A 204 -16.87 -2.16 22.20
N VAL A 205 -18.16 -2.06 22.55
CA VAL A 205 -18.80 -2.85 23.59
C VAL A 205 -20.00 -3.55 22.97
N SER A 206 -19.97 -4.88 22.93
CA SER A 206 -21.07 -5.70 22.43
C SER A 206 -21.59 -6.60 23.54
N VAL A 207 -22.92 -6.61 23.72
CA VAL A 207 -23.60 -7.42 24.72
C VAL A 207 -24.50 -8.43 24.02
N LEU A 208 -24.25 -9.72 24.21
CA LEU A 208 -25.07 -10.81 23.69
C LEU A 208 -25.93 -11.38 24.82
N THR A 209 -27.25 -11.45 24.61
CA THR A 209 -28.17 -12.12 25.54
C THR A 209 -28.79 -13.34 24.86
N ILE A 210 -28.60 -14.53 25.46
CA ILE A 210 -29.15 -15.80 24.97
C ILE A 210 -29.77 -16.61 26.10
N ARG A 211 -30.74 -17.45 25.78
CA ARG A 211 -31.31 -18.41 26.75
C ARG A 211 -30.26 -19.46 27.14
N ARG A 212 -30.28 -19.89 28.41
CA ARG A 212 -29.39 -20.93 28.90
C ARG A 212 -29.62 -22.26 28.17
N THR A 213 -28.55 -22.85 27.67
CA THR A 213 -28.49 -24.23 27.19
C THR A 213 -27.34 -24.96 27.90
N PRO A 214 -27.30 -26.30 27.90
CA PRO A 214 -26.25 -27.04 28.61
C PRO A 214 -24.82 -26.84 28.09
N SER A 215 -24.67 -26.39 26.84
CA SER A 215 -23.40 -26.30 26.14
C SER A 215 -23.24 -24.97 25.42
N VAL A 216 -23.32 -23.86 26.17
CA VAL A 216 -23.09 -22.51 25.61
C VAL A 216 -21.60 -22.27 25.37
N ASN A 217 -21.24 -22.21 24.09
CA ASN A 217 -19.89 -21.88 23.63
C ASN A 217 -19.99 -20.81 22.52
N VAL A 218 -19.70 -19.55 22.87
CA VAL A 218 -19.85 -18.41 21.98
C VAL A 218 -18.51 -17.72 21.73
N GLY A 219 -18.32 -17.24 20.50
CA GLY A 219 -17.20 -16.37 20.13
C GLY A 219 -17.69 -14.99 19.76
N CYS A 220 -16.95 -13.96 20.14
CA CYS A 220 -17.10 -12.60 19.63
C CYS A 220 -16.05 -12.37 18.54
N CYS A 221 -16.48 -11.87 17.38
CA CYS A 221 -15.64 -11.50 16.25
C CYS A 221 -15.72 -10.00 15.98
N ILE A 222 -14.56 -9.34 15.89
CA ILE A 222 -14.40 -7.95 15.47
C ILE A 222 -13.69 -7.95 14.12
N GLU A 223 -14.32 -7.36 13.11
CA GLU A 223 -13.79 -7.29 11.75
C GLU A 223 -13.35 -5.85 11.40
N ASN A 224 -12.10 -5.71 10.95
CA ASN A 224 -11.62 -4.53 10.26
C ASN A 224 -11.56 -4.83 8.76
N VAL A 225 -12.57 -4.34 8.02
CA VAL A 225 -12.75 -4.56 6.58
C VAL A 225 -11.57 -4.01 5.77
N LEU A 226 -11.02 -2.85 6.15
CA LEU A 226 -9.95 -2.17 5.41
C LEU A 226 -8.60 -2.91 5.53
N LEU A 227 -8.37 -3.58 6.66
CA LEU A 227 -7.20 -4.43 6.91
C LEU A 227 -7.42 -5.91 6.54
N HIS A 228 -8.63 -6.28 6.13
CA HIS A 228 -9.04 -7.68 5.92
C HIS A 228 -8.74 -8.58 7.13
N GLN A 229 -8.95 -8.03 8.34
CA GLN A 229 -8.62 -8.68 9.61
C GLN A 229 -9.89 -9.04 10.39
N ASN A 230 -9.93 -10.27 10.92
CA ASN A 230 -10.96 -10.76 11.82
C ASN A 230 -10.33 -11.25 13.14
N LEU A 231 -10.66 -10.60 14.25
CA LEU A 231 -10.18 -10.99 15.59
C LEU A 231 -11.30 -11.68 16.34
N THR A 232 -11.11 -12.95 16.71
CA THR A 232 -12.13 -13.77 17.38
C THR A 232 -11.64 -14.28 18.73
N THR A 233 -12.42 -14.05 19.79
CA THR A 233 -12.18 -14.62 21.13
C THR A 233 -13.40 -15.39 21.63
N ILE A 234 -13.16 -16.49 22.33
CA ILE A 234 -14.17 -17.44 22.81
C ILE A 234 -14.47 -17.17 24.30
N SER A 235 -15.72 -17.37 24.72
CA SER A 235 -16.10 -17.35 26.13
C SER A 235 -15.49 -18.52 26.90
N THR A 236 -14.51 -18.26 27.77
CA THR A 236 -14.12 -19.23 28.80
C THR A 236 -15.18 -19.24 29.89
N GLN A 237 -15.88 -20.37 30.06
CA GLN A 237 -16.68 -20.57 31.28
C GLN A 237 -15.71 -20.66 32.47
N ALA A 238 -16.07 -20.04 33.60
CA ALA A 238 -15.34 -20.26 34.83
C ALA A 238 -15.73 -21.64 35.38
N GLU A 239 -14.94 -22.66 35.04
CA GLU A 239 -15.03 -23.94 35.75
C GLU A 239 -14.75 -23.69 37.23
N THR A 240 -15.74 -23.96 38.08
CA THR A 240 -15.53 -24.06 39.52
C THR A 240 -14.67 -25.29 39.80
N VAL A 241 -13.35 -25.12 39.70
CA VAL A 241 -12.36 -26.10 40.12
C VAL A 241 -12.49 -26.27 41.63
N THR A 242 -13.36 -27.20 42.05
CA THR A 242 -13.38 -27.70 43.42
C THR A 242 -12.04 -28.36 43.68
N GLY A 243 -11.24 -27.73 44.54
CA GLY A 243 -9.88 -28.16 44.80
C GLY A 243 -9.82 -29.57 45.40
N THR A 244 -9.16 -30.47 44.68
CA THR A 244 -8.53 -31.66 45.25
C THR A 244 -7.08 -31.68 44.79
N GLU A 245 -6.21 -31.22 45.67
CA GLU A 245 -4.77 -31.47 45.67
C GLU A 245 -4.53 -32.99 45.64
N TYR A 246 -3.77 -33.51 44.65
CA TYR A 246 -2.93 -34.69 44.78
C TYR A 246 -2.02 -34.90 43.56
N GLY A 247 -0.75 -35.24 43.81
CA GLY A 247 0.04 -36.11 42.93
C GLY A 247 0.84 -35.46 41.80
N ILE A 248 2.02 -34.93 42.11
CA ILE A 248 3.09 -34.82 41.11
C ILE A 248 3.50 -36.25 40.71
N THR A 249 3.33 -36.60 39.43
CA THR A 249 4.10 -37.71 38.85
C THR A 249 4.51 -37.35 37.43
N GLU A 250 5.82 -37.22 37.24
CA GLU A 250 6.48 -37.00 35.96
C GLU A 250 6.43 -38.30 35.14
N SER A 251 5.87 -38.27 33.93
CA SER A 251 6.00 -39.37 32.97
C SER A 251 6.20 -38.87 31.55
N GLN A 252 7.43 -39.06 31.08
CA GLN A 252 7.82 -38.89 29.68
C GLN A 252 7.04 -39.89 28.81
N ALA A 253 6.41 -39.43 27.73
CA ALA A 253 5.77 -40.28 26.73
C ALA A 253 6.03 -39.74 25.31
N ASP A 254 6.38 -40.65 24.39
CA ASP A 254 7.01 -40.33 23.10
C ASP A 254 6.12 -39.60 22.09
N ALA A 255 6.76 -38.74 21.30
CA ALA A 255 6.17 -38.17 20.09
C ALA A 255 6.20 -39.19 18.92
N PRO A 256 5.07 -39.48 18.24
CA PRO A 256 5.05 -40.41 17.13
C PRO A 256 5.71 -39.83 15.87
N LYS A 257 6.86 -40.40 15.46
CA LYS A 257 7.54 -40.09 14.20
C LYS A 257 6.63 -40.41 12.99
N LYS A 258 6.25 -39.39 12.22
CA LYS A 258 5.63 -39.55 10.89
C LYS A 258 6.65 -39.99 9.83
N GLN A 259 7.02 -41.26 9.81
CA GLN A 259 7.73 -41.87 8.67
C GLN A 259 6.72 -42.27 7.59
N GLY A 260 6.49 -41.39 6.61
CA GLY A 260 5.50 -41.65 5.56
C GLY A 260 5.45 -40.65 4.39
N ALA A 261 6.57 -40.00 4.05
CA ALA A 261 6.60 -39.03 2.94
C ALA A 261 7.95 -38.92 2.17
N VAL A 262 8.97 -39.71 2.53
CA VAL A 262 10.36 -39.48 2.04
C VAL A 262 10.76 -40.40 0.87
N LEU A 263 10.06 -41.51 0.64
CA LEU A 263 10.39 -42.44 -0.46
C LEU A 263 9.82 -42.06 -1.83
N SER A 264 8.75 -41.26 -1.91
CA SER A 264 8.16 -40.85 -3.20
C SER A 264 9.00 -39.79 -3.93
N ALA A 265 9.55 -38.82 -3.21
CA ALA A 265 10.30 -37.71 -3.78
C ALA A 265 11.59 -38.16 -4.50
N LEU A 266 12.30 -39.15 -3.95
CA LEU A 266 13.54 -39.68 -4.55
C LEU A 266 13.30 -40.39 -5.89
N ILE A 267 12.17 -41.11 -6.02
CA ILE A 267 11.79 -41.80 -7.26
C ILE A 267 11.47 -40.77 -8.35
N VAL A 268 10.68 -39.75 -8.03
CA VAL A 268 10.34 -38.66 -8.98
C VAL A 268 11.60 -37.94 -9.45
N LEU A 269 12.52 -37.60 -8.53
CA LEU A 269 13.78 -36.94 -8.88
C LEU A 269 14.66 -37.82 -9.78
N GLY A 270 14.75 -39.13 -9.49
CA GLY A 270 15.49 -40.09 -10.33
C GLY A 270 14.95 -40.20 -11.76
N VAL A 271 13.61 -40.22 -11.93
CA VAL A 271 12.97 -40.24 -13.25
C VAL A 271 13.25 -38.95 -14.03
N VAL A 272 13.16 -37.78 -13.39
CA VAL A 272 13.45 -36.48 -14.03
C VAL A 272 14.90 -36.42 -14.53
N VAL A 273 15.87 -36.87 -13.71
CA VAL A 273 17.29 -36.93 -14.10
C VAL A 273 17.50 -37.90 -15.27
N ALA A 274 16.90 -39.09 -15.23
CA ALA A 274 17.02 -40.07 -16.32
C ALA A 274 16.47 -39.52 -17.66
N VAL A 275 15.32 -38.83 -17.63
CA VAL A 275 14.75 -38.17 -18.81
C VAL A 275 15.66 -37.07 -19.33
N ALA A 276 16.21 -36.22 -18.46
CA ALA A 276 17.12 -35.14 -18.86
C ALA A 276 18.44 -35.66 -19.47
N VAL A 277 18.98 -36.76 -18.96
CA VAL A 277 20.16 -37.42 -19.54
C VAL A 277 19.84 -38.02 -20.91
N ALA A 278 18.68 -38.68 -21.05
CA ALA A 278 18.24 -39.25 -22.32
C ALA A 278 18.01 -38.17 -23.40
N THR A 279 17.33 -37.07 -23.08
CA THR A 279 17.13 -35.97 -24.02
C THR A 279 18.44 -35.27 -24.39
N GLY A 280 19.34 -35.05 -23.43
CA GLY A 280 20.68 -34.52 -23.70
C GLY A 280 21.50 -35.40 -24.64
N TRP A 281 21.42 -36.73 -24.49
CA TRP A 281 22.13 -37.68 -25.35
C TRP A 281 21.52 -37.75 -26.76
N VAL A 282 20.19 -37.66 -26.89
CA VAL A 282 19.50 -37.57 -28.19
C VAL A 282 19.79 -36.26 -28.91
N CYS A 283 19.85 -35.12 -28.20
CA CYS A 283 20.27 -33.84 -28.78
C CYS A 283 21.73 -33.91 -29.27
N ARG A 284 22.64 -34.43 -28.45
CA ARG A 284 24.07 -34.56 -28.79
C ARG A 284 24.33 -35.48 -29.99
N SER A 285 23.52 -36.52 -30.16
CA SER A 285 23.65 -37.47 -31.29
C SER A 285 23.00 -37.01 -32.60
N ARG A 286 22.25 -35.88 -32.60
CA ARG A 286 21.66 -35.29 -33.81
C ARG A 286 22.35 -34.01 -34.31
N CYS A 287 23.36 -33.50 -33.61
CA CYS A 287 24.21 -32.41 -34.11
C CYS A 287 25.41 -32.97 -34.90
N PRO A 288 25.58 -32.66 -36.19
CA PRO A 288 26.82 -32.96 -36.90
C PRO A 288 27.96 -32.06 -36.37
N PRO A 289 29.21 -32.55 -36.32
CA PRO A 289 30.34 -31.74 -35.85
C PRO A 289 30.65 -30.59 -36.83
N GLN A 290 30.79 -29.38 -36.32
CA GLN A 290 31.27 -28.23 -37.10
C GLN A 290 32.80 -28.23 -37.21
N ASP A 291 33.30 -27.99 -38.42
CA ASP A 291 34.73 -27.83 -38.73
C ASP A 291 35.26 -26.49 -38.18
N PRO A 292 36.35 -26.45 -37.37
CA PRO A 292 36.83 -25.23 -36.72
C PRO A 292 37.46 -24.15 -37.64
N ARG A 293 37.37 -24.25 -38.98
CA ARG A 293 38.09 -23.35 -39.91
C ARG A 293 37.20 -22.44 -40.75
N ARG A 294 36.35 -21.60 -40.13
CA ARG A 294 35.84 -20.38 -40.79
C ARG A 294 35.36 -19.27 -39.85
N SER A 295 36.30 -18.65 -39.15
CA SER A 295 36.16 -17.27 -38.70
C SER A 295 37.38 -16.46 -39.15
N TRP A 296 37.14 -15.45 -39.99
CA TRP A 296 37.89 -14.20 -40.15
C TRP A 296 37.35 -13.47 -41.39
N ALA A 297 36.51 -12.46 -41.13
CA ALA A 297 36.13 -11.43 -42.09
C ALA A 297 35.65 -10.22 -41.29
N ALA A 298 36.59 -9.42 -40.77
CA ALA A 298 36.27 -8.11 -40.23
C ALA A 298 35.72 -7.21 -41.35
N ARG A 299 34.74 -6.36 -41.03
CA ARG A 299 34.21 -5.32 -41.92
C ARG A 299 34.53 -3.96 -41.30
N PRO A 300 35.00 -2.97 -42.07
CA PRO A 300 35.77 -1.85 -41.51
C PRO A 300 34.90 -0.72 -40.92
N GLU A 301 35.58 0.16 -40.18
CA GLU A 301 35.07 1.39 -39.60
C GLU A 301 34.46 2.33 -40.65
N GLN A 302 33.41 3.05 -40.25
CA GLN A 302 32.93 4.23 -40.98
C GLN A 302 33.45 5.50 -40.31
N THR A 303 34.50 6.08 -40.89
CA THR A 303 34.95 7.44 -40.57
C THR A 303 33.96 8.44 -41.17
N PHE A 304 33.16 9.11 -40.34
CA PHE A 304 32.35 10.24 -40.81
C PHE A 304 33.13 11.54 -40.65
N SER A 305 33.43 12.19 -41.78
CA SER A 305 34.12 13.47 -41.83
C SER A 305 33.15 14.61 -41.56
N SER A 306 33.37 15.38 -40.50
CA SER A 306 32.77 16.70 -40.31
C SER A 306 33.86 17.77 -40.45
N THR A 307 33.80 18.52 -41.55
CA THR A 307 34.62 19.72 -41.78
C THR A 307 34.35 20.76 -40.67
N VAL A 308 35.41 21.15 -39.96
CA VAL A 308 35.42 22.35 -39.13
C VAL A 308 35.74 23.54 -40.03
N SER A 309 34.92 24.58 -39.98
CA SER A 309 35.22 25.88 -40.57
C SER A 309 35.97 26.71 -39.54
N ASP A 310 37.22 27.10 -39.83
CA ASP A 310 37.97 28.01 -38.98
C ASP A 310 37.41 29.44 -39.03
N GLU A 311 37.36 30.08 -37.87
CA GLU A 311 36.90 31.45 -37.66
C GLU A 311 38.07 32.30 -37.16
N ASN A 312 38.49 33.34 -37.91
CA ASN A 312 38.55 34.73 -37.41
C ASN A 312 39.24 35.73 -38.35
N SER A 313 38.91 37.01 -38.12
CA SER A 313 39.76 38.16 -38.44
C SER A 313 39.76 39.16 -37.26
N PRO A 314 40.82 39.96 -37.08
CA PRO A 314 41.14 40.70 -35.84
C PRO A 314 40.49 42.12 -35.84
N PRO A 315 40.73 43.09 -34.90
CA PRO A 315 41.91 43.20 -34.02
C PRO A 315 41.78 43.87 -32.62
N GLY A 316 42.91 43.88 -31.88
CA GLY A 316 43.38 45.11 -31.22
C GLY A 316 43.76 45.04 -29.74
N ALA A 317 45.06 44.91 -29.41
CA ALA A 317 45.66 45.39 -28.14
C ALA A 317 47.22 45.35 -28.16
N TRP A 318 47.87 46.46 -28.54
CA TRP A 318 49.28 46.89 -28.32
C TRP A 318 49.39 48.30 -28.96
N THR A 319 50.09 49.34 -28.49
CA THR A 319 50.82 49.72 -27.25
C THR A 319 50.38 51.17 -26.89
N GLY A 320 50.82 51.92 -25.86
CA GLY A 320 52.00 51.90 -24.98
C GLY A 320 53.02 52.99 -25.38
N PHE A 321 53.25 53.94 -24.45
CA PHE A 321 54.26 55.04 -24.41
C PHE A 321 53.94 56.45 -24.95
N LEU A 322 54.40 57.42 -24.12
CA LEU A 322 54.44 58.90 -24.21
C LEU A 322 53.11 59.64 -24.03
#